data_AF-A0A382STY8-F1
#
_entry.id   AF-A0A382STY8-F1
#
_cell.length_a   1.000
_cell.length_b   1.000
_cell.length_c   1.000
_cell.angle_alpha   90.00
_cell.angle_beta   90.00
_cell.angle_gamma   90.00
#
_symmetry.space_group_name_H-M   'P 1'
#
loop_
_entity.id
_entity.type
_entity.pdbx_description
1 polymer ?
#
loop_
_entity_poly.entity_id
_entity_poly.type
_entity_poly.pdbx_seq_one_letter_code
_entity_poly.pdbx_strand_id
1 'polypeptide(L)'
;GSNNTAYGAYSLYENTTGDKNQSFGYQSLNNNTTGSDNTAIGYQSLYSNTTGTRNLAIGYSAYDNADTENDNLAIGYWALGGAIDGGEYNVAIGNYSLYTNTSGGYNVSVGYHGLSANTSGSRNTASGYMALVGNTTGSDNTASGYMALASNTTGSSNTATGYNTLYSNTTGSNNLALGVNTMFYNTTGYKNVALGDYGLWANTEGMENVAISGNGSLYKNTTGSQNIAIGAASLYNNETGNYNIAIGRSSLYSNTASKNVGIGHESLKSNTTGTDNVGVGYKALNATTTGKDNAALGREALMSNTTG
;
A
#
# COMPACT_ATOMS: atom_id res chain seq x y z
N GLY A 1 -37.95 -10.26 19.73
CA GLY A 1 -37.20 -11.24 20.54
C GLY A 1 -37.01 -10.79 21.98
N SER A 2 -36.05 -11.38 22.66
CA SER A 2 -35.71 -11.28 24.09
C SER A 2 -34.40 -10.51 24.31
N ASN A 3 -34.24 -9.93 25.51
CA ASN A 3 -33.02 -9.25 25.96
C ASN A 3 -32.54 -8.08 25.08
N ASN A 4 -33.47 -7.41 24.39
CA ASN A 4 -33.16 -6.23 23.58
C ASN A 4 -33.27 -4.94 24.41
N THR A 5 -32.42 -3.96 24.11
CA THR A 5 -32.54 -2.59 24.63
C THR A 5 -32.71 -1.64 23.46
N ALA A 6 -33.70 -0.74 23.52
CA ALA A 6 -33.97 0.26 22.51
C ALA A 6 -34.20 1.63 23.17
N TYR A 7 -33.42 2.64 22.76
CA TYR A 7 -33.52 4.01 23.26
C TYR A 7 -33.42 5.01 22.10
N GLY A 8 -34.48 5.79 21.88
CA GLY A 8 -34.59 6.73 20.78
C GLY A 8 -35.82 6.44 19.91
N ALA A 9 -36.34 7.46 19.23
CA ALA A 9 -37.50 7.28 18.36
C ALA A 9 -37.15 6.35 17.20
N TYR A 10 -38.03 5.38 16.94
CA TYR A 10 -37.85 4.35 15.91
C TYR A 10 -36.59 3.49 16.06
N SER A 11 -35.99 3.44 17.25
CA SER A 11 -34.92 2.51 17.59
C SER A 11 -35.49 1.08 17.63
N LEU A 12 -34.85 0.15 16.90
CA LEU A 12 -35.23 -1.27 16.85
C LEU A 12 -36.71 -1.52 16.43
N TYR A 13 -37.23 -0.69 15.52
CA TYR A 13 -38.67 -0.59 15.23
C TYR A 13 -39.27 -1.85 14.59
N GLU A 14 -38.62 -2.44 13.58
CA GLU A 14 -39.14 -3.59 12.82
C GLU A 14 -38.77 -4.96 13.47
N ASN A 15 -38.26 -4.98 14.71
CA ASN A 15 -37.76 -6.21 15.32
C ASN A 15 -38.86 -7.21 15.66
N THR A 16 -38.92 -8.29 14.87
CA THR A 16 -39.86 -9.41 15.06
C THR A 16 -39.29 -10.41 16.05
N THR A 17 -38.17 -11.06 15.74
CA THR A 17 -37.63 -12.20 16.48
C THR A 17 -36.19 -12.04 16.94
N GLY A 18 -35.48 -10.99 16.50
CA GLY A 18 -34.10 -10.73 16.91
C GLY A 18 -33.93 -10.58 18.42
N ASP A 19 -32.85 -11.17 18.94
CA ASP A 19 -32.50 -11.24 20.36
C ASP A 19 -31.21 -10.47 20.67
N LYS A 20 -31.07 -10.00 21.91
CA LYS A 20 -29.84 -9.41 22.47
C LYS A 20 -29.28 -8.19 21.73
N ASN A 21 -30.14 -7.45 21.02
CA ASN A 21 -29.74 -6.23 20.33
C ASN A 21 -29.70 -5.02 21.27
N GLN A 22 -28.70 -4.16 21.10
CA GLN A 22 -28.50 -2.93 21.87
C GLN A 22 -28.60 -1.74 20.93
N SER A 23 -29.68 -0.95 21.00
CA SER A 23 -29.95 0.14 20.07
C SER A 23 -30.15 1.47 20.81
N PHE A 24 -29.31 2.46 20.52
CA PHE A 24 -29.30 3.78 21.17
C PHE A 24 -29.14 4.89 20.13
N GLY A 25 -30.25 5.50 19.70
CA GLY A 25 -30.25 6.55 18.69
C GLY A 25 -31.60 6.71 18.00
N TYR A 26 -31.77 7.84 17.31
CA TYR A 26 -32.90 8.00 16.39
C TYR A 26 -32.71 7.04 15.21
N GLN A 27 -33.71 6.19 14.95
CA GLN A 27 -33.69 5.20 13.87
C GLN A 27 -32.49 4.24 13.89
N SER A 28 -31.83 4.02 15.02
CA SER A 28 -30.78 3.00 15.11
C SER A 28 -31.40 1.60 15.04
N LEU A 29 -30.82 0.70 14.25
CA LEU A 29 -31.33 -0.67 14.06
C LEU A 29 -32.79 -0.75 13.55
N ASN A 30 -33.23 0.23 12.76
CA ASN A 30 -34.64 0.41 12.44
C ASN A 30 -35.27 -0.81 11.74
N ASN A 31 -34.61 -1.36 10.72
CA ASN A 31 -35.13 -2.43 9.87
C ASN A 31 -34.79 -3.85 10.35
N ASN A 32 -34.23 -4.00 11.55
CA ASN A 32 -33.85 -5.31 12.08
C ASN A 32 -35.07 -6.18 12.25
N THR A 33 -35.18 -7.28 11.50
CA THR A 33 -36.33 -8.21 11.59
C THR A 33 -36.01 -9.41 12.48
N THR A 34 -34.91 -10.13 12.20
CA THR A 34 -34.49 -11.35 12.90
C THR A 34 -33.03 -11.32 13.36
N GLY A 35 -32.26 -10.30 12.94
CA GLY A 35 -30.87 -10.12 13.35
C GLY A 35 -30.70 -10.04 14.86
N SER A 36 -29.63 -10.65 15.38
CA SER A 36 -29.37 -10.81 16.81
C SER A 36 -27.94 -10.43 17.17
N ASP A 37 -27.72 -10.14 18.45
CA ASP A 37 -26.41 -9.79 19.03
C ASP A 37 -25.77 -8.55 18.37
N ASN A 38 -26.57 -7.61 17.87
CA ASN A 38 -26.08 -6.38 17.25
C ASN A 38 -26.05 -5.22 18.26
N THR A 39 -25.11 -4.30 18.10
CA THR A 39 -25.04 -3.05 18.86
C THR A 39 -25.00 -1.85 17.92
N ALA A 40 -25.92 -0.91 18.08
CA ALA A 40 -26.02 0.29 17.26
C ALA A 40 -26.20 1.54 18.14
N ILE A 41 -25.26 2.48 18.03
CA ILE A 41 -25.25 3.71 18.83
C ILE A 41 -25.04 4.91 17.89
N GLY A 42 -26.05 5.77 17.79
CA GLY A 42 -26.01 6.98 16.95
C GLY A 42 -27.18 7.07 15.97
N TYR A 43 -27.37 8.24 15.39
CA TYR A 43 -28.41 8.51 14.39
C TYR A 43 -28.26 7.57 13.19
N GLN A 44 -29.31 6.80 12.88
CA GLN A 44 -29.33 5.84 11.75
C GLN A 44 -28.15 4.85 11.73
N SER A 45 -27.55 4.57 12.88
CA SER A 45 -26.54 3.51 12.98
C SER A 45 -27.17 2.14 12.70
N LEU A 46 -26.55 1.36 11.82
CA LEU A 46 -27.00 0.03 11.42
C LEU A 46 -28.48 -0.01 10.99
N TYR A 47 -28.93 1.04 10.28
CA TYR A 47 -30.34 1.31 9.96
C TYR A 47 -31.03 0.18 9.19
N SER A 48 -30.40 -0.31 8.12
CA SER A 48 -31.04 -1.24 7.17
C SER A 48 -30.92 -2.72 7.53
N ASN A 49 -30.13 -3.09 8.55
CA ASN A 49 -29.84 -4.49 8.89
C ASN A 49 -31.13 -5.27 9.07
N THR A 50 -31.38 -6.34 8.30
CA THR A 50 -32.61 -7.14 8.47
C THR A 50 -32.35 -8.42 9.26
N THR A 51 -31.30 -9.16 8.91
CA THR A 51 -30.99 -10.49 9.46
C THR A 51 -29.54 -10.64 9.92
N GLY A 52 -28.66 -9.70 9.57
CA GLY A 52 -27.25 -9.69 9.99
C GLY A 52 -27.08 -9.74 11.51
N THR A 53 -26.01 -10.36 11.96
CA THR A 53 -25.74 -10.68 13.37
C THR A 53 -24.33 -10.29 13.80
N ARG A 54 -24.13 -10.05 15.10
CA ARG A 54 -22.82 -9.71 15.71
C ARG A 54 -22.15 -8.47 15.11
N ASN A 55 -22.94 -7.52 14.66
CA ASN A 55 -22.47 -6.24 14.12
C ASN A 55 -22.41 -5.16 15.20
N LEU A 56 -21.38 -4.31 15.17
CA LEU A 56 -21.22 -3.16 16.06
C LEU A 56 -21.09 -1.87 15.23
N ALA A 57 -22.04 -0.95 15.36
CA ALA A 57 -22.04 0.35 14.71
C ALA A 57 -22.13 1.49 15.73
N ILE A 58 -21.17 2.42 15.71
CA ILE A 58 -21.13 3.60 16.58
C ILE A 58 -20.84 4.85 15.74
N GLY A 59 -21.83 5.74 15.61
CA GLY A 59 -21.69 6.98 14.86
C GLY A 59 -22.94 7.35 14.08
N TYR A 60 -22.92 8.53 13.46
CA TYR A 60 -23.96 8.94 12.51
C TYR A 60 -23.85 8.09 11.25
N SER A 61 -24.93 7.41 10.89
CA SER A 61 -25.03 6.52 9.71
C SER A 61 -23.86 5.54 9.61
N ALA A 62 -23.30 5.12 10.75
CA ALA A 62 -22.31 4.05 10.76
C ALA A 62 -23.00 2.76 10.33
N TYR A 63 -22.50 2.14 9.26
CA TYR A 63 -22.97 0.88 8.72
C TYR A 63 -24.48 0.85 8.39
N ASP A 64 -25.02 1.93 7.83
CA ASP A 64 -26.45 2.18 7.64
C ASP A 64 -27.14 1.33 6.56
N ASN A 65 -26.36 0.74 5.64
CA ASN A 65 -26.87 -0.10 4.54
C ASN A 65 -26.52 -1.60 4.70
N ALA A 66 -26.34 -2.07 5.94
CA ALA A 66 -26.26 -3.50 6.26
C ALA A 66 -27.55 -4.23 5.88
N ASP A 67 -27.50 -5.50 5.46
CA ASP A 67 -28.68 -6.36 5.31
C ASP A 67 -28.52 -7.69 6.07
N THR A 68 -27.71 -8.60 5.51
CA THR A 68 -27.56 -9.99 6.00
C THR A 68 -26.18 -10.29 6.57
N GLU A 69 -25.26 -9.33 6.49
CA GLU A 69 -23.85 -9.55 6.74
C GLU A 69 -23.56 -9.57 8.24
N ASN A 70 -22.52 -10.31 8.61
CA ASN A 70 -22.19 -10.58 9.99
C ASN A 70 -20.81 -10.05 10.36
N ASP A 71 -20.61 -9.91 11.68
CA ASP A 71 -19.29 -9.74 12.29
C ASP A 71 -18.53 -8.49 11.80
N ASN A 72 -19.26 -7.41 11.51
CA ASN A 72 -18.71 -6.13 11.08
C ASN A 72 -18.66 -5.09 12.22
N LEU A 73 -17.57 -4.33 12.27
CA LEU A 73 -17.33 -3.25 13.21
C LEU A 73 -17.22 -1.91 12.45
N ALA A 74 -18.06 -0.95 12.79
CA ALA A 74 -18.04 0.41 12.23
C ALA A 74 -18.10 1.46 13.34
N ILE A 75 -17.08 2.31 13.43
CA ILE A 75 -17.01 3.42 14.39
C ILE A 75 -16.61 4.70 13.66
N GLY A 76 -17.53 5.67 13.56
CA GLY A 76 -17.31 6.95 12.91
C GLY A 76 -18.50 7.43 12.09
N TYR A 77 -18.44 8.67 11.62
CA TYR A 77 -19.40 9.25 10.68
C TYR A 77 -19.31 8.50 9.36
N TRP A 78 -20.39 7.80 8.97
CA TRP A 78 -20.47 6.99 7.75
C TRP A 78 -19.35 5.96 7.59
N ALA A 79 -18.83 5.44 8.71
CA ALA A 79 -17.95 4.27 8.65
C ALA A 79 -18.74 3.09 8.07
N LEU A 80 -18.18 2.41 7.06
CA LEU A 80 -18.79 1.23 6.42
C LEU A 80 -20.18 1.49 5.80
N GLY A 81 -20.42 2.65 5.19
CA GLY A 81 -21.74 3.08 4.68
C GLY A 81 -22.23 2.44 3.37
N GLY A 82 -21.46 1.54 2.75
CA GLY A 82 -21.80 0.94 1.46
C GLY A 82 -22.96 -0.05 1.56
N ALA A 83 -23.70 -0.23 0.47
CA ALA A 83 -24.70 -1.31 0.37
C ALA A 83 -23.96 -2.64 0.28
N ILE A 84 -23.89 -3.35 1.41
CA ILE A 84 -23.06 -4.54 1.50
C ILE A 84 -23.84 -5.78 1.01
N ASP A 85 -23.33 -6.46 0.00
CA ASP A 85 -23.71 -7.79 -0.47
C ASP A 85 -22.51 -8.73 -0.22
N GLY A 86 -22.47 -9.35 0.96
CA GLY A 86 -21.45 -10.36 1.34
C GLY A 86 -20.14 -9.84 1.97
N GLY A 87 -20.01 -8.55 2.25
CA GLY A 87 -18.86 -7.96 2.95
C GLY A 87 -18.89 -8.19 4.46
N GLU A 88 -18.42 -9.35 4.91
CA GLU A 88 -18.33 -9.74 6.33
C GLU A 88 -16.92 -9.51 6.92
N TYR A 89 -16.82 -9.53 8.25
CA TYR A 89 -15.55 -9.47 9.00
C TYR A 89 -14.72 -8.20 8.75
N ASN A 90 -15.38 -7.07 8.54
CA ASN A 90 -14.72 -5.79 8.34
C ASN A 90 -14.59 -4.99 9.64
N VAL A 91 -13.49 -4.26 9.77
CA VAL A 91 -13.26 -3.29 10.84
C VAL A 91 -13.05 -1.91 10.21
N ALA A 92 -13.96 -0.98 10.46
CA ALA A 92 -13.90 0.40 9.98
C ALA A 92 -13.91 1.36 11.18
N ILE A 93 -12.79 1.99 11.48
CA ILE A 93 -12.65 2.96 12.57
C ILE A 93 -12.14 4.27 12.01
N GLY A 94 -12.99 5.29 11.98
CA GLY A 94 -12.70 6.61 11.41
C GLY A 94 -13.82 7.07 10.47
N ASN A 95 -13.98 8.38 10.32
CA ASN A 95 -15.01 8.92 9.43
C ASN A 95 -14.72 8.49 7.99
N TYR A 96 -15.77 8.01 7.32
CA TYR A 96 -15.74 7.52 5.93
C TYR A 96 -14.77 6.34 5.69
N SER A 97 -14.33 5.66 6.75
CA SER A 97 -13.54 4.44 6.62
C SER A 97 -14.39 3.34 5.96
N LEU A 98 -13.88 2.69 4.90
CA LEU A 98 -14.60 1.67 4.11
C LEU A 98 -15.96 2.14 3.56
N TYR A 99 -16.11 3.45 3.29
CA TYR A 99 -17.39 4.07 2.94
C TYR A 99 -18.14 3.42 1.77
N THR A 100 -17.47 3.03 0.69
CA THR A 100 -18.14 2.43 -0.49
C THR A 100 -18.06 0.90 -0.55
N ASN A 101 -17.63 0.22 0.52
CA ASN A 101 -17.42 -1.23 0.47
C ASN A 101 -18.74 -1.95 0.21
N THR A 102 -18.84 -2.68 -0.91
CA THR A 102 -20.03 -3.40 -1.32
C THR A 102 -19.93 -4.90 -1.06
N SER A 103 -18.79 -5.54 -1.28
CA SER A 103 -18.67 -7.00 -1.10
C SER A 103 -17.32 -7.46 -0.57
N GLY A 104 -16.40 -6.53 -0.34
CA GLY A 104 -15.09 -6.83 0.22
C GLY A 104 -15.21 -7.30 1.67
N GLY A 105 -14.66 -8.49 1.98
CA GLY A 105 -14.60 -9.02 3.32
C GLY A 105 -13.20 -8.94 3.93
N TYR A 106 -13.12 -9.12 5.25
CA TYR A 106 -11.86 -9.21 5.99
C TYR A 106 -10.96 -7.96 5.87
N ASN A 107 -11.55 -6.78 5.68
CA ASN A 107 -10.78 -5.54 5.60
C ASN A 107 -10.67 -4.89 6.99
N VAL A 108 -9.49 -4.36 7.31
CA VAL A 108 -9.24 -3.55 8.50
C VAL A 108 -8.85 -2.16 8.05
N SER A 109 -9.61 -1.15 8.46
CA SER A 109 -9.35 0.25 8.15
C SER A 109 -9.47 1.08 9.42
N VAL A 110 -8.37 1.73 9.79
CA VAL A 110 -8.27 2.60 10.96
C VAL A 110 -7.68 3.94 10.53
N GLY A 111 -8.53 4.94 10.34
CA GLY A 111 -8.15 6.26 9.88
C GLY A 111 -9.27 6.99 9.13
N TYR A 112 -9.11 8.30 9.00
CA TYR A 112 -10.00 9.12 8.18
C TYR A 112 -9.86 8.73 6.69
N HIS A 113 -10.97 8.39 6.03
CA HIS A 113 -11.01 7.92 4.64
C HIS A 113 -10.11 6.71 4.33
N GLY A 114 -9.76 5.88 5.31
CA GLY A 114 -9.07 4.62 5.02
C GLY A 114 -9.96 3.72 4.15
N LEU A 115 -9.40 3.17 3.06
CA LEU A 115 -10.12 2.28 2.13
C LEU A 115 -11.47 2.83 1.61
N SER A 116 -11.66 4.14 1.54
CA SER A 116 -13.00 4.70 1.34
C SER A 116 -13.60 4.44 -0.04
N ALA A 117 -12.78 4.16 -1.06
CA ALA A 117 -13.23 3.81 -2.42
C ALA A 117 -13.31 2.28 -2.66
N ASN A 118 -13.04 1.44 -1.64
CA ASN A 118 -13.05 0.00 -1.79
C ASN A 118 -14.47 -0.45 -2.14
N THR A 119 -14.62 -1.31 -3.14
CA THR A 119 -15.92 -1.89 -3.51
C THR A 119 -15.92 -3.38 -3.22
N SER A 120 -14.99 -4.15 -3.78
CA SER A 120 -14.94 -5.61 -3.61
C SER A 120 -13.58 -6.16 -3.16
N GLY A 121 -12.57 -5.31 -2.98
CA GLY A 121 -11.26 -5.71 -2.48
C GLY A 121 -11.36 -6.34 -1.09
N SER A 122 -10.67 -7.46 -0.87
CA SER A 122 -10.72 -8.22 0.39
C SER A 122 -9.34 -8.35 1.03
N ARG A 123 -9.31 -8.61 2.34
CA ARG A 123 -8.07 -8.83 3.11
C ARG A 123 -7.09 -7.64 3.04
N ASN A 124 -7.61 -6.42 2.98
CA ASN A 124 -6.78 -5.22 3.02
C ASN A 124 -6.66 -4.68 4.45
N THR A 125 -5.46 -4.21 4.82
CA THR A 125 -5.22 -3.48 6.07
C THR A 125 -4.78 -2.06 5.75
N ALA A 126 -5.56 -1.05 6.17
CA ALA A 126 -5.25 0.36 6.05
C ALA A 126 -5.20 1.01 7.43
N SER A 127 -4.06 1.60 7.79
CA SER A 127 -3.87 2.29 9.06
C SER A 127 -3.22 3.64 8.82
N GLY A 128 -3.95 4.73 9.08
CA GLY A 128 -3.48 6.09 8.85
C GLY A 128 -4.45 6.93 8.02
N TYR A 129 -4.17 8.23 7.95
CA TYR A 129 -4.97 9.18 7.17
C TYR A 129 -4.89 8.84 5.67
N MET A 130 -6.05 8.58 5.06
CA MET A 130 -6.19 8.25 3.63
C MET A 130 -5.29 7.10 3.13
N ALA A 131 -4.93 6.15 4.01
CA ALA A 131 -4.25 4.93 3.59
C ALA A 131 -5.19 4.08 2.71
N LEU A 132 -4.70 3.61 1.55
CA LEU A 132 -5.47 2.87 0.55
C LEU A 132 -6.77 3.56 0.09
N VAL A 133 -6.85 4.90 0.18
CA VAL A 133 -8.10 5.64 -0.08
C VAL A 133 -8.71 5.37 -1.46
N GLY A 134 -7.87 5.18 -2.49
CA GLY A 134 -8.30 4.93 -3.86
C GLY A 134 -8.52 3.46 -4.23
N ASN A 135 -8.27 2.50 -3.31
CA ASN A 135 -8.39 1.06 -3.60
C ASN A 135 -9.81 0.76 -4.01
N THR A 136 -10.03 0.11 -5.16
CA THR A 136 -11.37 -0.27 -5.62
C THR A 136 -11.57 -1.78 -5.47
N THR A 137 -10.74 -2.59 -6.14
CA THR A 137 -10.88 -4.06 -6.16
C THR A 137 -9.61 -4.80 -5.75
N GLY A 138 -8.50 -4.08 -5.52
CA GLY A 138 -7.24 -4.66 -5.05
C GLY A 138 -7.42 -5.41 -3.72
N SER A 139 -6.78 -6.56 -3.60
CA SER A 139 -6.85 -7.42 -2.41
C SER A 139 -5.48 -7.66 -1.81
N ASP A 140 -5.47 -8.10 -0.55
CA ASP A 140 -4.25 -8.51 0.16
C ASP A 140 -3.22 -7.38 0.31
N ASN A 141 -3.64 -6.12 0.35
CA ASN A 141 -2.74 -4.98 0.54
C ASN A 141 -2.62 -4.58 2.02
N THR A 142 -1.42 -4.21 2.44
CA THR A 142 -1.15 -3.60 3.75
C THR A 142 -0.60 -2.20 3.55
N ALA A 143 -1.29 -1.18 4.06
CA ALA A 143 -0.87 0.22 4.03
C ALA A 143 -0.90 0.81 5.44
N SER A 144 0.26 1.27 5.92
CA SER A 144 0.38 1.92 7.23
C SER A 144 1.13 3.25 7.09
N GLY A 145 0.45 4.36 7.36
CA GLY A 145 1.02 5.71 7.27
C GLY A 145 0.11 6.71 6.57
N TYR A 146 0.51 7.97 6.57
CA TYR A 146 -0.18 9.03 5.86
C TYR A 146 -0.10 8.79 4.34
N MET A 147 -1.25 8.63 3.69
CA MET A 147 -1.40 8.44 2.24
C MET A 147 -0.56 7.27 1.66
N ALA A 148 -0.27 6.24 2.46
CA ALA A 148 0.33 5.01 1.95
C ALA A 148 -0.62 4.30 0.97
N LEU A 149 -0.13 3.92 -0.21
CA LEU A 149 -0.93 3.31 -1.30
C LEU A 149 -2.17 4.13 -1.71
N ALA A 150 -2.14 5.46 -1.58
CA ALA A 150 -3.33 6.30 -1.74
C ALA A 150 -4.03 6.17 -3.11
N SER A 151 -3.28 5.97 -4.19
CA SER A 151 -3.84 5.88 -5.55
C SER A 151 -4.08 4.44 -6.05
N ASN A 152 -3.84 3.42 -5.21
CA ASN A 152 -3.98 2.01 -5.62
C ASN A 152 -5.40 1.77 -6.10
N THR A 153 -5.62 1.21 -7.28
CA THR A 153 -6.98 0.90 -7.76
C THR A 153 -7.23 -0.60 -7.71
N THR A 154 -6.45 -1.38 -8.46
CA THR A 154 -6.62 -2.84 -8.58
C THR A 154 -5.37 -3.64 -8.18
N GLY A 155 -4.26 -2.96 -7.88
CA GLY A 155 -3.03 -3.59 -7.42
C GLY A 155 -3.25 -4.42 -6.16
N SER A 156 -2.64 -5.61 -6.11
CA SER A 156 -2.82 -6.58 -5.02
C SER A 156 -1.50 -7.01 -4.40
N SER A 157 -1.57 -7.52 -3.18
CA SER A 157 -0.40 -8.04 -2.45
C SER A 157 0.73 -7.01 -2.25
N ASN A 158 0.39 -5.72 -2.11
CA ASN A 158 1.37 -4.68 -1.82
C ASN A 158 1.50 -4.44 -0.32
N THR A 159 2.72 -4.20 0.17
CA THR A 159 2.99 -3.74 1.53
C THR A 159 3.66 -2.37 1.48
N ALA A 160 2.99 -1.35 2.02
CA ALA A 160 3.45 0.04 2.07
C ALA A 160 3.45 0.54 3.52
N THR A 161 4.61 0.91 4.07
CA THR A 161 4.68 1.52 5.40
C THR A 161 5.48 2.81 5.39
N GLY A 162 4.85 3.90 5.82
CA GLY A 162 5.45 5.22 5.97
C GLY A 162 4.71 6.31 5.20
N TYR A 163 5.30 7.51 5.15
CA TYR A 163 4.69 8.70 4.55
C TYR A 163 4.75 8.63 3.02
N ASN A 164 3.59 8.70 2.34
CA ASN A 164 3.47 8.68 0.88
C ASN A 164 4.18 7.50 0.19
N THR A 165 4.29 6.37 0.87
CA THR A 165 4.91 5.18 0.29
C THR A 165 3.94 4.56 -0.73
N LEU A 166 4.45 4.22 -1.93
CA LEU A 166 3.64 3.70 -3.05
C LEU A 166 2.45 4.62 -3.41
N TYR A 167 2.59 5.93 -3.22
CA TYR A 167 1.50 6.90 -3.35
C TYR A 167 0.74 6.82 -4.69
N SER A 168 1.45 6.72 -5.81
CA SER A 168 0.87 6.69 -7.17
C SER A 168 0.64 5.29 -7.74
N ASN A 169 0.79 4.22 -6.95
CA ASN A 169 0.53 2.86 -7.43
C ASN A 169 -0.89 2.76 -7.94
N THR A 170 -1.12 2.22 -9.13
CA THR A 170 -2.48 2.02 -9.67
C THR A 170 -2.80 0.54 -9.76
N THR A 171 -2.05 -0.21 -10.55
CA THR A 171 -2.25 -1.65 -10.78
C THR A 171 -1.05 -2.51 -10.41
N GLY A 172 0.09 -1.88 -10.07
CA GLY A 172 1.29 -2.58 -9.61
C GLY A 172 0.99 -3.50 -8.42
N SER A 173 1.57 -4.69 -8.43
CA SER A 173 1.27 -5.75 -7.46
C SER A 173 2.54 -6.36 -6.89
N ASN A 174 2.44 -7.00 -5.73
CA ASN A 174 3.56 -7.67 -5.06
C ASN A 174 4.74 -6.74 -4.71
N ASN A 175 4.50 -5.46 -4.47
CA ASN A 175 5.56 -4.53 -4.08
C ASN A 175 5.69 -4.44 -2.55
N LEU A 176 6.92 -4.40 -2.06
CA LEU A 176 7.25 -4.13 -0.65
C LEU A 176 7.98 -2.81 -0.57
N ALA A 177 7.37 -1.79 0.06
CA ALA A 177 7.97 -0.48 0.24
C ALA A 177 7.85 -0.01 1.69
N LEU A 178 8.97 0.33 2.32
CA LEU A 178 9.02 0.84 3.70
C LEU A 178 9.89 2.11 3.75
N GLY A 179 9.35 3.25 4.20
CA GLY A 179 10.11 4.49 4.35
C GLY A 179 9.31 5.77 4.06
N VAL A 180 10.00 6.87 3.84
CA VAL A 180 9.38 8.11 3.38
C VAL A 180 9.51 8.19 1.87
N ASN A 181 8.40 8.45 1.19
CA ASN A 181 8.40 8.69 -0.26
C ASN A 181 8.97 7.49 -1.06
N THR A 182 8.99 6.29 -0.48
CA THR A 182 9.55 5.11 -1.13
C THR A 182 8.59 4.65 -2.24
N MET A 183 9.12 4.42 -3.45
CA MET A 183 8.33 4.04 -4.64
C MET A 183 7.16 5.00 -4.95
N PHE A 184 7.31 6.30 -4.68
CA PHE A 184 6.22 7.26 -4.78
C PHE A 184 5.51 7.27 -6.14
N TYR A 185 6.26 7.24 -7.25
CA TYR A 185 5.70 7.29 -8.60
C TYR A 185 5.44 5.92 -9.24
N ASN A 186 5.57 4.80 -8.50
CA ASN A 186 5.25 3.47 -9.06
C ASN A 186 3.82 3.47 -9.55
N THR A 187 3.56 3.06 -10.80
CA THR A 187 2.20 2.99 -11.35
C THR A 187 1.80 1.53 -11.56
N THR A 188 2.55 0.82 -12.40
CA THR A 188 2.27 -0.56 -12.81
C THR A 188 3.40 -1.55 -12.47
N GLY A 189 4.56 -1.04 -12.05
CA GLY A 189 5.70 -1.86 -11.63
C GLY A 189 5.32 -2.87 -10.55
N TYR A 190 5.90 -4.08 -10.63
CA TYR A 190 5.54 -5.21 -9.78
C TYR A 190 6.78 -5.93 -9.22
N LYS A 191 6.59 -6.63 -8.09
CA LYS A 191 7.66 -7.40 -7.41
C LYS A 191 8.89 -6.57 -7.02
N ASN A 192 8.74 -5.27 -6.79
CA ASN A 192 9.85 -4.44 -6.33
C ASN A 192 9.94 -4.47 -4.80
N VAL A 193 11.17 -4.38 -4.27
CA VAL A 193 11.46 -4.25 -2.84
C VAL A 193 12.23 -2.96 -2.64
N ALA A 194 11.69 -2.03 -1.86
CA ALA A 194 12.29 -0.75 -1.58
C ALA A 194 12.26 -0.43 -0.07
N LEU A 195 13.42 -0.12 0.51
CA LEU A 195 13.58 0.15 1.93
C LEU A 195 14.37 1.43 2.15
N GLY A 196 13.77 2.38 2.87
CA GLY A 196 14.31 3.70 3.21
C GLY A 196 13.90 4.80 2.24
N ASP A 197 14.38 6.02 2.51
CA ASP A 197 13.83 7.23 1.92
C ASP A 197 14.18 7.36 0.43
N TYR A 198 13.15 7.65 -0.37
CA TYR A 198 13.25 7.86 -1.82
C TYR A 198 13.83 6.68 -2.62
N GLY A 199 13.83 5.46 -2.06
CA GLY A 199 14.15 4.25 -2.81
C GLY A 199 13.16 4.06 -3.96
N LEU A 200 13.65 3.87 -5.19
CA LEU A 200 12.80 3.73 -6.39
C LEU A 200 11.79 4.87 -6.60
N TRP A 201 12.11 6.10 -6.14
CA TRP A 201 11.20 7.26 -6.17
C TRP A 201 10.47 7.46 -7.50
N ALA A 202 11.19 7.40 -8.62
CA ALA A 202 10.66 7.65 -9.96
C ALA A 202 10.19 6.39 -10.72
N ASN A 203 10.21 5.20 -10.10
CA ASN A 203 9.84 3.95 -10.78
C ASN A 203 8.42 4.09 -11.30
N THR A 204 8.14 3.77 -12.56
CA THR A 204 6.76 3.75 -13.09
C THR A 204 6.34 2.32 -13.42
N GLU A 205 7.15 1.62 -14.21
CA GLU A 205 6.83 0.29 -14.75
C GLU A 205 7.89 -0.77 -14.42
N GLY A 206 9.07 -0.35 -13.94
CA GLY A 206 10.16 -1.27 -13.62
C GLY A 206 9.75 -2.36 -12.64
N MET A 207 10.27 -3.57 -12.85
CA MET A 207 9.89 -4.77 -12.10
C MET A 207 11.09 -5.46 -11.46
N GLU A 208 10.82 -6.22 -10.39
CA GLU A 208 11.81 -7.09 -9.74
C GLU A 208 13.09 -6.34 -9.29
N ASN A 209 12.98 -5.05 -8.98
CA ASN A 209 14.10 -4.26 -8.47
C ASN A 209 14.20 -4.34 -6.94
N VAL A 210 15.43 -4.30 -6.42
CA VAL A 210 15.72 -4.19 -4.99
C VAL A 210 16.45 -2.88 -4.74
N ALA A 211 15.90 -1.99 -3.91
CA ALA A 211 16.46 -0.68 -3.58
C ALA A 211 16.50 -0.48 -2.07
N ILE A 212 17.68 -0.52 -1.44
CA ILE A 212 17.83 -0.46 0.02
C ILE A 212 18.79 0.66 0.38
N SER A 213 18.26 1.80 0.82
CA SER A 213 19.05 2.87 1.46
C SER A 213 18.16 3.93 2.10
N GLY A 214 18.69 4.67 3.07
CA GLY A 214 18.02 5.87 3.59
C GLY A 214 18.12 7.10 2.68
N ASN A 215 18.67 7.01 1.46
CA ASN A 215 18.81 8.16 0.57
C ASN A 215 18.96 7.75 -0.91
N GLY A 216 17.84 7.55 -1.60
CA GLY A 216 17.79 7.61 -3.07
C GLY A 216 18.51 6.49 -3.83
N SER A 217 18.46 5.24 -3.38
CA SER A 217 18.88 4.09 -4.21
C SER A 217 17.89 3.89 -5.36
N LEU A 218 18.38 3.73 -6.60
CA LEU A 218 17.54 3.61 -7.81
C LEU A 218 16.57 4.80 -8.02
N TYR A 219 16.96 6.01 -7.60
CA TYR A 219 16.08 7.18 -7.54
C TYR A 219 15.38 7.52 -8.87
N LYS A 220 16.10 7.50 -10.00
CA LYS A 220 15.58 7.85 -11.33
C LYS A 220 15.08 6.68 -12.18
N ASN A 221 15.04 5.47 -11.65
CA ASN A 221 14.52 4.32 -12.40
C ASN A 221 13.10 4.59 -12.86
N THR A 222 12.80 4.43 -14.14
CA THR A 222 11.43 4.56 -14.68
C THR A 222 10.93 3.19 -15.13
N THR A 223 11.67 2.52 -16.01
CA THR A 223 11.31 1.21 -16.59
C THR A 223 12.38 0.13 -16.38
N GLY A 224 13.56 0.49 -15.86
CA GLY A 224 14.62 -0.47 -15.57
C GLY A 224 14.16 -1.57 -14.61
N SER A 225 14.61 -2.79 -14.84
CA SER A 225 14.12 -4.00 -14.19
C SER A 225 15.25 -4.91 -13.75
N GLN A 226 14.98 -5.72 -12.73
CA GLN A 226 15.92 -6.72 -12.19
C GLN A 226 17.25 -6.10 -11.76
N ASN A 227 17.20 -4.88 -11.19
CA ASN A 227 18.35 -4.21 -10.63
C ASN A 227 18.42 -4.38 -9.10
N ILE A 228 19.64 -4.49 -8.57
CA ILE A 228 19.90 -4.49 -7.13
C ILE A 228 20.70 -3.23 -6.80
N ALA A 229 20.20 -2.38 -5.93
CA ALA A 229 20.83 -1.13 -5.50
C ALA A 229 20.79 -1.03 -3.97
N ILE A 230 21.94 -1.20 -3.32
CA ILE A 230 22.07 -1.18 -1.86
C ILE A 230 23.09 -0.12 -1.48
N GLY A 231 22.65 0.92 -0.77
CA GLY A 231 23.49 2.04 -0.33
C GLY A 231 23.01 3.39 -0.86
N ALA A 232 23.38 4.45 -0.15
CA ALA A 232 22.95 5.80 -0.51
C ALA A 232 23.39 6.17 -1.94
N ALA A 233 22.46 6.64 -2.75
CA ALA A 233 22.66 6.99 -4.16
C ALA A 233 23.32 5.89 -5.01
N SER A 234 23.19 4.61 -4.65
CA SER A 234 23.59 3.51 -5.54
C SER A 234 22.64 3.47 -6.74
N LEU A 235 23.19 3.35 -7.96
CA LEU A 235 22.42 3.26 -9.21
C LEU A 235 21.43 4.42 -9.43
N TYR A 236 21.81 5.62 -8.97
CA TYR A 236 20.91 6.79 -8.85
C TYR A 236 20.28 7.25 -10.19
N ASN A 237 21.07 7.30 -11.27
CA ASN A 237 20.61 7.81 -12.58
C ASN A 237 20.15 6.71 -13.55
N ASN A 238 19.97 5.46 -13.10
CA ASN A 238 19.54 4.39 -13.99
C ASN A 238 18.07 4.53 -14.35
N GLU A 239 17.76 5.08 -15.51
CA GLU A 239 16.37 5.26 -15.98
C GLU A 239 15.77 3.97 -16.54
N THR A 240 16.49 3.29 -17.44
CA THR A 240 15.98 2.14 -18.21
C THR A 240 16.88 0.90 -18.17
N GLY A 241 18.07 0.99 -17.58
CA GLY A 241 19.03 -0.10 -17.53
C GLY A 241 18.52 -1.28 -16.69
N ASN A 242 18.86 -2.49 -17.12
CA ASN A 242 18.42 -3.75 -16.50
C ASN A 242 19.61 -4.54 -15.97
N TYR A 243 19.35 -5.48 -15.05
CA TYR A 243 20.33 -6.45 -14.58
C TYR A 243 21.60 -5.83 -13.98
N ASN A 244 21.50 -4.64 -13.38
CA ASN A 244 22.63 -4.02 -12.71
C ASN A 244 22.67 -4.39 -11.22
N ILE A 245 23.86 -4.56 -10.67
CA ILE A 245 24.09 -4.78 -9.24
C ILE A 245 24.99 -3.66 -8.72
N ALA A 246 24.45 -2.77 -7.91
CA ALA A 246 25.13 -1.65 -7.28
C ALA A 246 25.09 -1.78 -5.76
N ILE A 247 26.18 -2.19 -5.13
CA ILE A 247 26.27 -2.33 -3.67
C ILE A 247 27.36 -1.40 -3.16
N GLY A 248 26.99 -0.42 -2.35
CA GLY A 248 27.89 0.62 -1.84
C GLY A 248 27.41 2.02 -2.23
N ARG A 249 27.71 2.99 -1.37
CA ARG A 249 27.33 4.39 -1.60
C ARG A 249 27.91 4.89 -2.94
N SER A 250 27.03 5.45 -3.77
CA SER A 250 27.35 5.96 -5.10
C SER A 250 27.98 4.94 -6.06
N SER A 251 27.84 3.63 -5.80
CA SER A 251 28.15 2.61 -6.81
C SER A 251 27.23 2.78 -8.02
N LEU A 252 27.78 2.74 -9.23
CA LEU A 252 27.03 2.90 -10.49
C LEU A 252 26.16 4.17 -10.56
N TYR A 253 26.56 5.25 -9.88
CA TYR A 253 25.75 6.46 -9.73
C TYR A 253 25.23 7.05 -11.06
N SER A 254 26.07 7.12 -12.09
CA SER A 254 25.73 7.68 -13.40
C SER A 254 25.20 6.65 -14.41
N ASN A 255 25.11 5.38 -14.03
CA ASN A 255 24.83 4.28 -14.96
C ASN A 255 23.44 4.39 -15.57
N THR A 256 23.37 4.38 -16.90
CA THR A 256 22.11 4.29 -17.68
C THR A 256 22.05 3.01 -18.52
N ALA A 257 23.06 2.14 -18.42
CA ALA A 257 23.21 0.91 -19.17
C ALA A 257 22.79 -0.34 -18.38
N SER A 258 22.86 -1.51 -19.03
CA SER A 258 22.50 -2.80 -18.43
C SER A 258 23.72 -3.66 -18.09
N LYS A 259 23.51 -4.65 -17.23
CA LYS A 259 24.45 -5.75 -16.91
C LYS A 259 25.77 -5.32 -16.27
N ASN A 260 25.78 -4.23 -15.51
CA ASN A 260 26.97 -3.81 -14.78
C ASN A 260 26.91 -4.23 -13.31
N VAL A 261 28.04 -4.66 -12.76
CA VAL A 261 28.20 -5.04 -11.35
C VAL A 261 29.21 -4.11 -10.69
N GLY A 262 28.74 -3.19 -9.87
CA GLY A 262 29.55 -2.31 -9.02
C GLY A 262 29.39 -2.66 -7.54
N ILE A 263 30.42 -3.19 -6.90
CA ILE A 263 30.43 -3.49 -5.46
C ILE A 263 31.55 -2.71 -4.78
N GLY A 264 31.22 -1.67 -4.03
CA GLY A 264 32.15 -0.78 -3.34
C GLY A 264 31.68 0.67 -3.37
N HIS A 265 32.21 1.50 -2.46
CA HIS A 265 31.95 2.94 -2.51
C HIS A 265 32.54 3.50 -3.81
N GLU A 266 31.67 4.12 -4.61
CA GLU A 266 31.99 4.72 -5.92
C GLU A 266 32.60 3.75 -6.96
N SER A 267 32.35 2.44 -6.87
CA SER A 267 32.68 1.51 -7.97
C SER A 267 31.83 1.84 -9.21
N LEU A 268 32.44 1.90 -10.39
CA LEU A 268 31.77 2.24 -11.66
C LEU A 268 30.94 3.54 -11.61
N LYS A 269 31.30 4.48 -10.73
CA LYS A 269 30.49 5.69 -10.45
C LYS A 269 30.13 6.47 -11.73
N SER A 270 31.09 6.61 -12.65
CA SER A 270 30.93 7.44 -13.86
C SER A 270 30.41 6.66 -15.06
N ASN A 271 30.12 5.35 -14.94
CA ASN A 271 29.63 4.55 -16.05
C ASN A 271 28.34 5.18 -16.55
N THR A 272 28.22 5.42 -17.86
CA THR A 272 26.98 5.93 -18.47
C THR A 272 26.39 4.84 -19.34
N THR A 273 26.97 4.60 -20.52
CA THR A 273 26.46 3.66 -21.52
C THR A 273 27.25 2.35 -21.60
N GLY A 274 28.33 2.20 -20.82
CA GLY A 274 29.12 0.98 -20.77
C GLY A 274 28.32 -0.21 -20.23
N THR A 275 28.51 -1.40 -20.80
CA THR A 275 27.77 -2.63 -20.44
C THR A 275 28.70 -3.73 -20.00
N ASP A 276 28.18 -4.71 -19.27
CA ASP A 276 28.90 -5.94 -18.93
C ASP A 276 30.21 -5.70 -18.12
N ASN A 277 30.29 -4.59 -17.38
CA ASN A 277 31.44 -4.26 -16.55
C ASN A 277 31.28 -4.76 -15.11
N VAL A 278 32.35 -5.28 -14.52
CA VAL A 278 32.43 -5.75 -13.14
C VAL A 278 33.52 -4.97 -12.40
N GLY A 279 33.12 -4.10 -11.48
CA GLY A 279 34.00 -3.35 -10.59
C GLY A 279 33.75 -3.70 -9.13
N VAL A 280 34.72 -4.36 -8.48
CA VAL A 280 34.62 -4.76 -7.07
C VAL A 280 35.76 -4.14 -6.27
N GLY A 281 35.44 -3.17 -5.40
CA GLY A 281 36.37 -2.44 -4.56
C GLY A 281 36.06 -0.93 -4.51
N TYR A 282 36.63 -0.23 -3.53
CA TYR A 282 36.54 1.24 -3.46
C TYR A 282 37.10 1.85 -4.75
N LYS A 283 36.27 2.61 -5.48
CA LYS A 283 36.61 3.27 -6.75
C LYS A 283 37.14 2.36 -7.87
N ALA A 284 36.82 1.06 -7.85
CA ALA A 284 37.11 0.19 -9.01
C ALA A 284 36.36 0.71 -10.26
N LEU A 285 37.05 0.86 -11.40
CA LEU A 285 36.50 1.38 -12.66
C LEU A 285 35.77 2.74 -12.54
N ASN A 286 36.18 3.59 -11.61
CA ASN A 286 35.45 4.82 -11.28
C ASN A 286 35.22 5.77 -12.47
N ALA A 287 36.21 5.91 -13.36
CA ALA A 287 36.16 6.83 -14.50
C ALA A 287 35.60 6.21 -15.79
N THR A 288 35.21 4.93 -15.79
CA THR A 288 34.66 4.28 -16.98
C THR A 288 33.34 4.94 -17.34
N THR A 289 33.16 5.34 -18.59
CA THR A 289 31.92 5.97 -19.09
C THR A 289 31.22 5.08 -20.12
N THR A 290 31.96 4.58 -21.11
CA THR A 290 31.41 3.79 -22.23
C THR A 290 32.08 2.43 -22.42
N GLY A 291 32.96 2.03 -21.49
CA GLY A 291 33.71 0.76 -21.55
C GLY A 291 32.81 -0.47 -21.51
N LYS A 292 33.29 -1.60 -22.04
CA LYS A 292 32.53 -2.86 -22.07
C LYS A 292 33.39 -4.04 -21.67
N ASP A 293 32.77 -5.05 -21.05
CA ASP A 293 33.41 -6.33 -20.73
C ASP A 293 34.65 -6.18 -19.81
N ASN A 294 34.71 -5.14 -18.99
CA ASN A 294 35.82 -4.94 -18.05
C ASN A 294 35.60 -5.71 -16.75
N ALA A 295 36.70 -6.24 -16.19
CA ALA A 295 36.72 -6.76 -14.83
C ALA A 295 37.84 -6.10 -14.02
N ALA A 296 37.48 -5.44 -12.92
CA ALA A 296 38.41 -4.83 -11.99
C ALA A 296 38.10 -5.29 -10.55
N LEU A 297 39.07 -5.91 -9.90
CA LEU A 297 38.97 -6.37 -8.52
C LEU A 297 40.08 -5.73 -7.69
N GLY A 298 39.70 -4.95 -6.68
CA GLY A 298 40.61 -4.28 -5.75
C GLY A 298 40.33 -2.79 -5.60
N ARG A 299 40.98 -2.18 -4.60
CA ARG A 299 40.92 -0.73 -4.37
C ARG A 299 41.54 0.00 -5.57
N GLU A 300 40.76 0.89 -6.18
CA GLU A 300 41.16 1.75 -7.31
C GLU A 300 41.66 0.96 -8.55
N ALA A 301 41.29 -0.32 -8.66
CA ALA A 301 41.62 -1.14 -9.83
C ALA A 301 40.98 -0.54 -11.09
N LEU A 302 41.79 -0.32 -12.12
CA LEU A 302 41.39 0.33 -13.38
C LEU A 302 40.67 1.67 -13.20
N MET A 303 40.96 2.42 -12.12
CA MET A 303 40.23 3.63 -11.75
C MET A 303 40.15 4.68 -12.88
N SER A 304 41.23 4.84 -13.66
CA SER A 304 41.33 5.81 -14.75
C SER A 304 40.90 5.26 -16.12
N ASN A 305 40.42 4.02 -16.21
CA ASN A 305 39.94 3.46 -17.47
C ASN A 305 38.62 4.16 -17.86
N THR A 306 38.58 4.86 -19.01
CA THR A 306 37.41 5.63 -19.44
C THR A 306 36.56 4.91 -20.49
N THR A 307 37.19 4.24 -21.45
CA THR A 307 36.50 3.63 -22.61
C THR A 307 36.90 2.21 -22.94
N GLY A 308 37.98 1.71 -22.33
CA GLY A 308 38.38 0.30 -22.45
C GLY A 308 37.33 -0.60 -21.85
#